data_AF-A0A4R4CZT6-F1
#
_entry.id   AF-A0A4R4CZT6-F1
#
_cell.length_a   1.000
_cell.length_b   1.000
_cell.length_c   1.000
_cell.angle_alpha   90.00
_cell.angle_beta   90.00
_cell.angle_gamma   90.00
#
_symmetry.space_group_name_H-M   'P 1'
#
loop_
_entity.id
_entity.type
_entity.pdbx_description
1 polymer ?
#
loop_
_entity_poly.entity_id
_entity_poly.type
_entity_poly.pdbx_seq_one_letter_code
_entity_poly.pdbx_strand_id
1 'polypeptide(L)'
;MPMQAKKKNQLGKGILFITCIFTLGLSGISYAYWTNGLGVSGNISTDGLDVVFSDQEAANLVTNESGNGNLQVTYDPERTTLSIEGTVDPGYLGSVEYTIVNQGQLPVRFSPDTPSSGGIDNTLSFEGEQVTALGDGTYLLKQNGTGTGKLAVEVGEENVQFEIRIPYEQWVKN
;
A
#
# COMPACT_ATOMS: atom_id res chain seq x y z
N MET A 1 -93.73 4.88 0.00
CA MET A 1 -92.51 4.84 0.84
C MET A 1 -91.29 4.85 -0.07
N PRO A 2 -90.51 5.95 -0.16
CA PRO A 2 -89.32 5.98 -1.01
C PRO A 2 -88.10 5.41 -0.25
N MET A 3 -87.38 4.53 -0.92
CA MET A 3 -86.21 3.81 -0.41
C MET A 3 -84.95 4.60 -0.78
N GLN A 4 -84.23 5.14 0.21
CA GLN A 4 -82.98 5.87 -0.03
C GLN A 4 -81.79 4.91 -0.11
N ALA A 5 -81.14 4.84 -1.28
CA ALA A 5 -79.93 4.05 -1.50
C ALA A 5 -78.69 4.80 -0.97
N LYS A 6 -78.03 4.25 0.06
CA LYS A 6 -76.76 4.75 0.59
C LYS A 6 -75.61 4.47 -0.40
N LYS A 7 -75.03 5.52 -0.97
CA LYS A 7 -73.76 5.48 -1.73
C LYS A 7 -72.62 5.03 -0.79
N LYS A 8 -72.02 3.87 -1.05
CA LYS A 8 -70.87 3.35 -0.29
C LYS A 8 -69.58 4.01 -0.76
N ASN A 9 -68.85 4.61 0.18
CA ASN A 9 -67.61 5.36 -0.04
C ASN A 9 -66.48 4.45 -0.51
N GLN A 10 -66.22 4.42 -1.83
CA GLN A 10 -65.07 3.73 -2.41
C GLN A 10 -63.75 4.50 -2.28
N LEU A 11 -63.77 5.71 -1.73
CA LEU A 11 -62.59 6.59 -1.60
C LEU A 11 -61.48 6.02 -0.70
N GLY A 12 -61.80 5.14 0.26
CA GLY A 12 -60.83 4.63 1.23
C GLY A 12 -59.81 3.64 0.66
N LYS A 13 -60.15 2.91 -0.42
CA LYS A 13 -59.25 1.88 -0.97
C LYS A 13 -58.12 2.48 -1.80
N GLY A 14 -58.37 3.59 -2.49
CA GLY A 14 -57.34 4.28 -3.29
C GLY A 14 -56.26 4.90 -2.42
N ILE A 15 -56.64 5.48 -1.28
CA ILE A 15 -55.71 6.09 -0.32
C ILE A 15 -54.71 5.05 0.19
N LEU A 16 -55.16 3.85 0.54
CA LEU A 16 -54.29 2.79 1.09
C LEU A 16 -53.16 2.37 0.13
N PHE A 17 -53.44 2.29 -1.18
CA PHE A 17 -52.43 1.95 -2.18
C PHE A 17 -51.39 3.06 -2.35
N ILE A 18 -51.82 4.33 -2.33
CA ILE A 18 -50.92 5.48 -2.45
C ILE A 18 -49.96 5.53 -1.26
N THR A 19 -50.46 5.31 -0.04
CA THR A 19 -49.60 5.29 1.16
C THR A 19 -48.56 4.17 1.10
N CYS A 20 -48.96 2.98 0.62
CA CYS A 20 -48.08 1.82 0.52
C CYS A 20 -46.92 2.05 -0.46
N ILE A 21 -47.22 2.65 -1.63
CA ILE A 21 -46.21 3.01 -2.64
C ILE A 21 -45.22 4.03 -2.07
N PHE A 22 -45.71 5.03 -1.33
CA PHE A 22 -44.87 6.04 -0.70
C PHE A 22 -43.93 5.44 0.37
N THR A 23 -44.45 4.55 1.22
CA THR A 23 -43.62 3.89 2.24
C THR A 23 -42.54 3.01 1.62
N LEU A 24 -42.83 2.31 0.53
CA LEU A 24 -41.85 1.48 -0.16
C LEU A 24 -40.71 2.31 -0.77
N GLY A 25 -41.05 3.47 -1.36
CA GLY A 25 -40.06 4.41 -1.90
C GLY A 25 -39.13 4.98 -0.82
N LEU A 26 -39.67 5.37 0.33
CA LEU A 26 -38.89 5.88 1.46
C LEU A 26 -37.94 4.83 2.07
N SER A 27 -38.36 3.57 2.13
CA SER A 27 -37.50 2.47 2.58
C SER A 27 -36.31 2.24 1.64
N GLY A 28 -36.51 2.36 0.33
CA GLY A 28 -35.43 2.22 -0.66
C GLY A 28 -34.37 3.33 -0.54
N ILE A 29 -34.80 4.58 -0.38
CA ILE A 29 -33.90 5.73 -0.23
C ILE A 29 -33.11 5.63 1.09
N SER A 30 -33.77 5.20 2.17
CA SER A 30 -33.11 5.02 3.47
C SER A 30 -32.03 3.94 3.41
N TYR A 31 -32.30 2.82 2.73
CA TYR A 31 -31.31 1.75 2.56
C TYR A 31 -30.09 2.23 1.76
N ALA A 32 -30.31 2.98 0.67
CA ALA A 32 -29.24 3.57 -0.13
C ALA A 32 -28.41 4.62 0.64
N TYR A 33 -29.02 5.36 1.57
CA TYR A 33 -28.29 6.32 2.40
C TYR A 33 -27.40 5.63 3.44
N TRP A 34 -27.86 4.52 4.02
CA TRP A 34 -27.07 3.74 4.98
C TRP A 34 -25.90 3.01 4.31
N THR A 35 -26.07 2.49 3.09
CA THR A 35 -24.98 1.81 2.37
C THR A 35 -23.96 2.76 1.78
N ASN A 36 -24.33 3.99 1.41
CA ASN A 36 -23.35 4.99 0.95
C ASN A 36 -22.51 5.59 2.08
N GLY A 37 -22.91 5.41 3.35
CA GLY A 37 -22.19 5.91 4.53
C GLY A 37 -21.39 4.85 5.28
N LEU A 38 -21.65 3.55 5.08
CA LEU A 38 -20.85 2.46 5.64
C LEU A 38 -19.60 2.22 4.78
N GLY A 39 -18.65 3.15 4.85
CA GLY A 39 -17.25 2.78 4.63
C GLY A 39 -16.85 1.86 5.77
N VAL A 40 -16.97 0.54 5.58
CA VAL A 40 -16.41 -0.44 6.52
C VAL A 40 -14.89 -0.32 6.41
N SER A 41 -14.31 0.61 7.15
CA SER A 41 -12.87 0.66 7.42
C SER A 41 -12.55 -0.43 8.44
N GLY A 42 -12.64 -1.67 8.00
CA GLY A 42 -12.14 -2.80 8.77
C GLY A 42 -10.62 -2.76 8.72
N ASN A 43 -9.99 -2.41 9.83
CA ASN A 43 -8.54 -2.58 9.95
C ASN A 43 -8.27 -4.07 10.18
N ILE A 44 -8.08 -4.81 9.08
CA ILE A 44 -7.68 -6.22 9.16
C ILE A 44 -6.20 -6.21 9.53
N SER A 45 -5.92 -6.28 10.83
CA SER A 45 -4.56 -6.50 11.32
C SER A 45 -4.19 -7.94 10.99
N THR A 46 -3.56 -8.15 9.84
CA THR A 46 -3.01 -9.46 9.48
C THR A 46 -1.72 -9.67 10.25
N ASP A 47 -1.81 -10.44 11.33
CA ASP A 47 -0.75 -10.88 12.24
C ASP A 47 0.29 -11.82 11.57
N GLY A 48 0.55 -11.64 10.27
CA GLY A 48 1.39 -12.51 9.47
C GLY A 48 2.18 -11.79 8.37
N LEU A 49 2.14 -10.46 8.33
CA LEU A 49 2.99 -9.64 7.49
C LEU A 49 4.11 -9.06 8.35
N ASP A 50 5.33 -9.55 8.13
CA ASP A 50 6.51 -9.09 8.84
C ASP A 50 7.67 -9.05 7.84
N VAL A 51 7.90 -7.87 7.28
CA VAL A 51 8.93 -7.63 6.25
C VAL A 51 9.88 -6.59 6.80
N VAL A 52 11.13 -6.98 6.94
CA VAL A 52 12.16 -6.16 7.59
C VAL A 52 13.43 -6.09 6.75
N PHE A 53 14.17 -5.00 6.91
CA PHE A 53 15.53 -4.93 6.40
C PHE A 53 16.47 -5.84 7.20
N SER A 54 17.31 -6.59 6.50
CA SER A 54 18.35 -7.44 7.09
C SER A 54 19.47 -6.60 7.69
N ASP A 55 19.96 -7.00 8.87
CA ASP A 55 21.09 -6.35 9.55
C ASP A 55 22.46 -6.82 9.07
N GLN A 56 22.53 -7.94 8.34
CA GLN A 56 23.80 -8.58 7.98
C GLN A 56 24.68 -7.74 7.05
N GLU A 57 24.11 -6.76 6.36
CA GLU A 57 24.79 -5.96 5.33
C GLU A 57 25.06 -4.51 5.77
N ALA A 58 24.64 -4.12 6.98
CA ALA A 58 24.61 -2.70 7.39
C ALA A 58 25.95 -1.95 7.30
N ALA A 59 27.06 -2.69 7.38
CA ALA A 59 28.42 -2.14 7.34
C ALA A 59 28.97 -1.89 5.92
N ASN A 60 28.39 -2.50 4.87
CA ASN A 60 28.86 -2.41 3.49
C ASN A 60 27.83 -1.84 2.52
N LEU A 61 26.71 -1.31 3.04
CA LEU A 61 25.62 -0.83 2.20
C LEU A 61 26.10 0.22 1.20
N VAL A 62 26.95 1.16 1.64
CA VAL A 62 27.41 2.27 0.81
C VAL A 62 28.71 1.91 0.10
N THR A 63 28.65 1.74 -1.22
CA THR A 63 29.83 1.67 -2.08
C THR A 63 30.04 3.02 -2.75
N ASN A 64 31.18 3.66 -2.46
CA ASN A 64 31.60 4.90 -3.13
C ASN A 64 32.26 4.53 -4.45
N GLU A 65 31.62 4.83 -5.58
CA GLU A 65 32.18 4.59 -6.91
C GLU A 65 32.99 5.79 -7.40
N SER A 66 32.54 7.02 -7.10
CA SER A 66 33.23 8.26 -7.45
C SER A 66 32.79 9.43 -6.57
N GLY A 67 33.67 10.41 -6.36
CA GLY A 67 33.40 11.62 -5.57
C GLY A 67 33.79 11.50 -4.10
N ASN A 68 33.67 12.60 -3.38
CA ASN A 68 33.96 12.69 -1.95
C ASN A 68 32.65 12.98 -1.20
N GLY A 69 32.44 12.26 -0.10
CA GLY A 69 31.16 12.30 0.59
C GLY A 69 31.09 11.27 1.71
N ASN A 70 30.18 11.52 2.64
CA ASN A 70 29.89 10.63 3.76
C ASN A 70 28.38 10.41 3.82
N LEU A 71 27.92 9.29 3.26
CA LEU A 71 26.54 8.82 3.41
C LEU A 71 26.47 7.90 4.62
N GLN A 72 25.52 8.18 5.50
CA GLN A 72 25.16 7.33 6.62
C GLN A 72 23.80 6.69 6.35
N VAL A 73 23.72 5.39 6.57
CA VAL A 73 22.47 4.65 6.48
C VAL A 73 22.04 4.26 7.88
N THR A 74 20.80 4.62 8.23
CA THR A 74 20.22 4.34 9.54
C THR A 74 18.90 3.61 9.36
N TYR A 75 18.65 2.62 10.20
CA TYR A 75 17.39 1.90 10.25
C TYR A 75 16.54 2.39 11.41
N ASP A 76 15.23 2.42 11.20
CA ASP A 76 14.27 2.59 12.30
C ASP A 76 14.32 1.36 13.25
N PRO A 77 13.95 1.45 14.55
CA PRO A 77 13.97 0.32 15.47
C PRO A 77 13.14 -0.88 14.99
N GLU A 78 12.09 -0.63 14.20
CA GLU A 78 11.24 -1.67 13.61
C GLU A 78 11.80 -2.24 12.29
N ARG A 79 12.89 -1.66 11.76
CA ARG A 79 13.56 -2.08 10.50
C ARG A 79 12.63 -2.10 9.28
N THR A 80 11.57 -1.31 9.30
CA THR A 80 10.63 -1.12 8.19
C THR A 80 11.03 0.04 7.28
N THR A 81 11.87 0.94 7.80
CA THR A 81 12.30 2.17 7.15
C THR A 81 13.82 2.25 7.14
N LEU A 82 14.38 2.65 6.00
CA LEU A 82 15.80 2.88 5.79
C LEU A 82 15.98 4.37 5.45
N SER A 83 16.66 5.11 6.33
CA SER A 83 17.00 6.52 6.12
C SER A 83 18.44 6.64 5.65
N ILE A 84 18.66 7.43 4.60
CA ILE A 84 20.00 7.72 4.07
C ILE A 84 20.22 9.22 4.16
N GLU A 85 21.25 9.60 4.92
CA GLU A 85 21.58 10.98 5.20
C GLU A 85 23.07 11.21 5.07
N GLY A 86 23.47 12.30 4.42
CA GLY A 86 24.88 12.61 4.32
C GLY A 86 25.21 13.88 3.57
N THR A 87 26.43 14.34 3.76
CA THR A 87 27.02 15.41 2.98
C THR A 87 27.88 14.77 1.90
N VAL A 88 27.56 15.05 0.65
CA VAL A 88 28.30 14.58 -0.52
C VAL A 88 28.51 15.74 -1.47
N ASP A 89 29.64 15.71 -2.18
CA ASP A 89 30.00 16.74 -3.16
C ASP A 89 29.22 16.51 -4.47
N PRO A 90 28.95 17.57 -5.27
CA PRO A 90 28.30 17.41 -6.56
C PRO A 90 29.08 16.48 -7.51
N GLY A 91 28.38 15.58 -8.19
CA GLY A 91 28.99 14.55 -9.03
C GLY A 91 29.44 13.29 -8.25
N TYR A 92 29.06 13.18 -6.99
CA TYR A 92 29.17 11.93 -6.23
C TYR A 92 28.32 10.82 -6.87
N LEU A 93 28.95 9.67 -7.05
CA LEU A 93 28.33 8.43 -7.50
C LEU A 93 28.58 7.37 -6.44
N GLY A 94 27.50 6.87 -5.86
CA GLY A 94 27.56 5.77 -4.93
C GLY A 94 26.36 4.86 -5.10
N SER A 95 26.46 3.67 -4.54
CA SER A 95 25.35 2.75 -4.50
C SER A 95 25.09 2.24 -3.10
N VAL A 96 23.82 2.08 -2.77
CA VAL A 96 23.35 1.51 -1.50
C VAL A 96 22.73 0.16 -1.77
N GLU A 97 23.41 -0.91 -1.37
CA GLU A 97 22.87 -2.26 -1.43
C GLU A 97 22.08 -2.54 -0.16
N TYR A 98 20.90 -3.15 -0.26
CA TYR A 98 20.08 -3.51 0.90
C TYR A 98 19.43 -4.87 0.68
N THR A 99 19.14 -5.56 1.78
CA THR A 99 18.42 -6.84 1.76
C THR A 99 17.15 -6.72 2.57
N ILE A 100 16.04 -7.19 2.00
CA ILE A 100 14.74 -7.30 2.62
C ILE A 100 14.46 -8.78 2.90
N VAL A 101 13.90 -9.09 4.07
CA VAL A 101 13.54 -10.44 4.49
C VAL A 101 12.07 -10.46 4.87
N ASN A 102 11.32 -11.42 4.32
CA ASN A 102 9.96 -11.70 4.77
C ASN A 102 10.00 -12.72 5.92
N GLN A 103 9.93 -12.22 7.15
CA GLN A 103 9.79 -13.03 8.38
C GLN A 103 8.33 -13.46 8.62
N GLY A 104 7.39 -12.86 7.88
CA GLY A 104 5.97 -13.16 7.92
C GLY A 104 5.64 -14.58 7.42
N GLN A 105 4.46 -15.06 7.83
CA GLN A 105 3.93 -16.34 7.37
C GLN A 105 3.24 -16.24 6.01
N LEU A 106 2.91 -15.02 5.58
CA LEU A 106 2.20 -14.77 4.34
C LEU A 106 3.17 -14.34 3.24
N PRO A 107 2.96 -14.78 2.00
CA PRO A 107 3.71 -14.27 0.87
C PRO A 107 3.36 -12.80 0.64
N VAL A 108 4.38 -12.02 0.34
CA VAL A 108 4.26 -10.57 0.18
C VAL A 108 4.57 -10.18 -1.26
N ARG A 109 3.77 -9.29 -1.83
CA ARG A 109 4.05 -8.68 -3.12
C ARG A 109 4.82 -7.39 -2.88
N PHE A 110 5.98 -7.29 -3.53
CA PHE A 110 6.77 -6.08 -3.56
C PHE A 110 6.64 -5.40 -4.93
N SER A 111 6.38 -4.10 -4.92
CA SER A 111 6.36 -3.25 -6.10
C SER A 111 7.31 -2.08 -5.85
N PRO A 112 8.43 -1.96 -6.59
CA PRO A 112 9.28 -0.79 -6.51
C PRO A 112 8.47 0.44 -6.88
N ASP A 113 8.33 1.40 -5.97
CA ASP A 113 7.99 2.76 -6.39
C ASP A 113 9.25 3.36 -7.00
N THR A 114 9.17 3.77 -8.27
CA THR A 114 10.21 4.60 -8.88
C THR A 114 10.25 5.92 -8.12
N PRO A 115 11.37 6.29 -7.48
CA PRO A 115 11.43 7.53 -6.70
C PRO A 115 11.12 8.72 -7.61
N SER A 116 10.14 9.53 -7.22
CA SER A 116 9.58 10.61 -8.07
C SER A 116 10.46 11.86 -8.19
N SER A 117 11.64 11.90 -7.56
CA SER A 117 12.48 13.10 -7.49
C SER A 117 13.97 12.79 -7.49
N GLY A 118 14.70 13.35 -8.46
CA GLY A 118 16.11 13.70 -8.27
C GLY A 118 17.20 12.78 -8.83
N GLY A 119 16.97 12.04 -9.92
CA GLY A 119 18.05 11.28 -10.58
C GLY A 119 18.51 10.02 -9.84
N ILE A 120 17.68 9.49 -8.95
CA ILE A 120 17.95 8.26 -8.20
C ILE A 120 17.38 7.08 -9.00
N ASP A 121 18.25 6.26 -9.57
CA ASP A 121 17.86 5.01 -10.22
C ASP A 121 17.83 3.88 -9.18
N ASN A 122 16.62 3.53 -8.74
CA ASN A 122 16.41 2.37 -7.86
C ASN A 122 16.30 1.09 -8.70
N THR A 123 17.36 0.29 -8.71
CA THR A 123 17.35 -1.02 -9.37
C THR A 123 17.21 -2.10 -8.33
N LEU A 124 15.99 -2.62 -8.20
CA LEU A 124 15.74 -3.78 -7.36
C LEU A 124 15.95 -5.07 -8.15
N SER A 125 16.83 -5.92 -7.65
CA SER A 125 17.16 -7.22 -8.24
C SER A 125 16.98 -8.30 -7.19
N PHE A 126 15.86 -9.01 -7.24
CA PHE A 126 15.61 -10.08 -6.29
C PHE A 126 16.32 -11.36 -6.72
N GLU A 127 17.30 -11.80 -5.94
CA GLU A 127 17.96 -13.09 -6.12
C GLU A 127 17.59 -14.04 -4.96
N GLY A 128 17.14 -15.26 -5.29
CA GLY A 128 16.83 -16.28 -4.30
C GLY A 128 15.82 -17.34 -4.75
N GLU A 129 15.90 -18.55 -4.19
CA GLU A 129 15.04 -19.70 -4.49
C GLU A 129 13.56 -19.47 -4.12
N GLN A 130 13.30 -18.50 -3.23
CA GLN A 130 11.98 -18.19 -2.68
C GLN A 130 11.33 -16.94 -3.29
N VAL A 131 11.91 -16.42 -4.38
CA VAL A 131 11.36 -15.27 -5.12
C VAL A 131 10.66 -15.77 -6.37
N THR A 132 9.46 -15.26 -6.65
CA THR A 132 8.78 -15.51 -7.94
C THR A 132 8.45 -14.18 -8.59
N ALA A 133 9.03 -13.92 -9.77
CA ALA A 133 8.67 -12.77 -10.59
C ALA A 133 7.25 -12.97 -11.15
N LEU A 134 6.37 -12.00 -10.91
CA LEU A 134 4.98 -12.05 -11.40
C LEU A 134 4.82 -11.42 -12.80
N GLY A 135 5.84 -10.69 -13.27
CA GLY A 135 5.86 -10.00 -14.56
C GLY A 135 5.11 -8.67 -14.48
N ASP A 136 5.83 -7.56 -14.74
CA ASP A 136 5.49 -6.14 -14.45
C ASP A 136 6.51 -5.43 -13.52
N GLY A 137 7.54 -6.15 -13.06
CA GLY A 137 8.50 -5.62 -12.08
C GLY A 137 8.08 -5.88 -10.63
N THR A 138 7.02 -6.68 -10.40
CA THR A 138 6.62 -7.13 -9.07
C THR A 138 7.14 -8.52 -8.74
N TYR A 139 7.44 -8.71 -7.46
CA TYR A 139 8.06 -9.93 -6.93
C TYR A 139 7.24 -10.47 -5.77
N LEU A 140 7.12 -11.80 -5.71
CA LEU A 140 6.59 -12.51 -4.55
C LEU A 140 7.75 -12.98 -3.67
N LEU A 141 7.82 -12.46 -2.46
CA LEU A 141 8.63 -13.03 -1.40
C LEU A 141 7.79 -14.05 -0.64
N LYS A 142 8.15 -15.34 -0.75
CA LYS A 142 7.58 -16.39 0.09
C LYS A 142 8.10 -16.26 1.54
N GLN A 143 7.58 -17.07 2.45
CA GLN A 143 8.03 -17.11 3.84
C GLN A 143 9.55 -17.38 3.91
N ASN A 144 10.27 -16.58 4.72
CA ASN A 144 11.73 -16.56 4.81
C ASN A 144 12.44 -16.26 3.48
N GLY A 145 11.72 -15.72 2.51
CA GLY A 145 12.30 -15.23 1.27
C GLY A 145 13.15 -14.00 1.52
N THR A 146 14.27 -13.93 0.84
CA THR A 146 15.17 -12.78 0.83
C THR A 146 15.09 -12.11 -0.52
N GLY A 147 15.12 -10.78 -0.52
CA GLY A 147 15.20 -9.95 -1.71
C GLY A 147 16.32 -8.95 -1.54
N THR A 148 17.23 -8.88 -2.50
CA THR A 148 18.26 -7.85 -2.53
C THR A 148 17.81 -6.69 -3.43
N GLY A 149 18.28 -5.49 -3.13
CA GLY A 149 18.03 -4.29 -3.91
C GLY A 149 19.27 -3.42 -3.94
N LYS A 150 19.47 -2.70 -5.04
CA LYS A 150 20.58 -1.75 -5.20
C LYS A 150 20.03 -0.39 -5.59
N LEU A 151 20.22 0.58 -4.73
CA LEU A 151 19.91 1.97 -5.01
C LEU A 151 21.15 2.65 -5.59
N ALA A 152 21.10 3.14 -6.82
CA ALA A 152 22.13 4.04 -7.33
C ALA A 152 21.80 5.47 -6.92
N VAL A 153 22.77 6.17 -6.33
CA VAL A 153 22.64 7.55 -5.87
C VAL A 153 23.56 8.40 -6.73
N GLU A 154 22.96 9.21 -7.61
CA GLU A 154 23.63 10.26 -8.36
C GLU A 154 23.21 11.61 -7.78
N VAL A 155 24.20 12.42 -7.40
CA VAL A 155 23.94 13.67 -6.69
C VAL A 155 24.31 14.88 -7.53
N GLY A 156 23.29 15.65 -7.89
CA GLY A 156 23.44 16.91 -8.62
C GLY A 156 23.68 18.15 -7.73
N GLU A 157 23.36 18.09 -6.44
CA GLU A 157 23.43 19.22 -5.50
C GLU A 157 24.03 18.82 -4.14
N GLU A 158 24.63 19.77 -3.41
CA GLU A 158 25.24 19.51 -2.11
C GLU A 158 24.20 19.11 -1.04
N ASN A 159 24.51 18.06 -0.27
CA ASN A 159 23.68 17.45 0.77
C ASN A 159 22.47 16.67 0.23
N VAL A 160 22.34 15.43 0.72
CA VAL A 160 21.27 14.54 0.29
C VAL A 160 20.65 13.88 1.51
N GLN A 161 19.33 13.93 1.55
CA GLN A 161 18.50 13.24 2.52
C GLN A 161 17.33 12.63 1.77
N PHE A 162 17.18 11.32 1.87
CA PHE A 162 15.99 10.63 1.37
C PHE A 162 15.71 9.39 2.24
N GLU A 163 14.43 9.04 2.26
CA GLU A 163 13.91 7.94 3.06
C GLU A 163 13.35 6.89 2.12
N ILE A 164 13.79 5.64 2.31
CA ILE A 164 13.25 4.49 1.59
C ILE A 164 12.33 3.76 2.55
N ARG A 165 11.07 3.64 2.14
CA ARG A 165 10.09 2.78 2.77
C ARG A 165 9.95 1.51 1.95
N ILE A 166 9.61 0.41 2.61
CA ILE A 166 9.23 -0.83 1.93
C ILE A 166 7.72 -0.73 1.65
N PRO A 167 7.27 -0.36 0.44
CA PRO A 167 5.86 -0.55 0.08
C PRO A 167 5.62 -2.05 -0.07
N TYR A 168 4.73 -2.60 0.73
CA TYR A 168 4.33 -4.00 0.58
C TYR A 168 2.82 -4.17 0.72
N GLU A 169 2.29 -5.09 -0.09
CA GLU A 169 0.90 -5.47 -0.06
C GLU A 169 0.78 -6.97 0.15
N GLN A 170 -0.22 -7.38 0.93
CA GLN A 170 -0.56 -8.78 1.07
C GLN A 170 -1.10 -9.31 -0.26
N TRP A 171 -0.56 -10.44 -0.72
CA TRP A 171 -1.16 -11.14 -1.85
C TRP A 171 -2.49 -11.78 -1.45
N VAL A 172 -3.61 -11.20 -1.91
CA VAL A 172 -4.93 -11.84 -1.80
C VAL A 172 -5.09 -12.77 -2.99
N LYS A 173 -5.16 -14.08 -2.71
CA LYS A 173 -5.42 -15.09 -3.74
C LYS A 173 -6.89 -15.02 -4.14
N ASN A 174 -7.18 -14.31 -5.24
CA ASN A 174 -8.48 -14.33 -5.90
C ASN A 174 -8.76 -15.69 -6.55
#